data_AF-A0A7V4CTI6-F1
#
_entry.id   AF-A0A7V4CTI6-F1
#
_cell.length_a   1.000
_cell.length_b   1.000
_cell.length_c   1.000
_cell.angle_alpha   90.00
_cell.angle_beta   90.00
_cell.angle_gamma   90.00
#
_symmetry.space_group_name_H-M   'P 1'
#
loop_
_entity.id
_entity.type
_entity.pdbx_description
1 polymer ?
#
loop_
_entity_poly.entity_id
_entity_poly.type
_entity_poly.pdbx_seq_one_letter_code
_entity_poly.pdbx_strand_id
1 'polypeptide(L)'
;MSEYKTSIKTEIPTCKDVMAHICDNLGEELDSPKCIEIKAHLEKCDNCQHFFKSVEATIEFYKKYNVQLTEDAHNRLIEFLGLKE
;
A
#
# COMPACT_ATOMS: atom_id res chain seq x y z
N MET A 1 34.99 -32.94 9.02
CA MET A 1 34.20 -32.37 7.90
C MET A 1 32.74 -32.76 8.17
N SER A 2 31.94 -31.82 8.69
CA SER A 2 30.51 -32.05 8.97
C SER A 2 29.72 -31.10 8.09
N GLU A 3 28.87 -31.67 7.23
CA GLU A 3 28.09 -30.98 6.21
C GLU A 3 26.87 -30.32 6.86
N TYR A 4 26.83 -28.98 6.89
CA TYR A 4 25.67 -28.22 7.34
C TYR A 4 24.73 -28.00 6.14
N LYS A 5 23.72 -28.88 6.00
CA LYS A 5 22.60 -28.67 5.08
C LYS A 5 21.66 -27.61 5.66
N THR A 6 21.80 -26.36 5.20
CA THR A 6 20.79 -25.32 5.43
C THR A 6 19.55 -25.61 4.58
N SER A 7 18.50 -26.13 5.20
CA SER A 7 17.17 -26.24 4.59
C SER A 7 16.53 -24.84 4.59
N ILE A 8 16.53 -24.17 3.44
CA ILE A 8 15.75 -22.95 3.25
C ILE A 8 14.29 -23.40 3.08
N LYS A 9 13.49 -23.26 4.14
CA LYS A 9 12.03 -23.37 4.06
C LYS A 9 11.50 -22.11 3.40
N THR A 10 11.16 -22.17 2.12
CA THR A 10 10.40 -21.12 1.44
C THR A 10 8.94 -21.27 1.82
N GLU A 11 8.54 -20.67 2.94
CA GLU A 11 7.14 -20.59 3.33
C GLU A 11 6.38 -19.66 2.37
N ILE A 12 5.23 -20.12 1.87
CA ILE A 12 4.39 -19.34 0.96
C ILE A 12 3.79 -18.18 1.77
N PRO A 13 4.01 -16.92 1.36
CA PRO A 13 3.51 -15.77 2.11
C PRO A 13 1.98 -15.75 2.16
N THR A 14 1.45 -15.37 3.32
CA THR A 14 0.01 -15.21 3.50
C THR A 14 -0.48 -13.88 2.95
N CYS A 15 -1.79 -13.73 2.75
CA CYS A 15 -2.37 -12.46 2.31
C CYS A 15 -2.08 -11.30 3.29
N LYS A 16 -1.86 -11.60 4.57
CA LYS A 16 -1.48 -10.62 5.59
C LYS A 16 -0.04 -10.14 5.40
N ASP A 17 0.88 -11.06 5.07
CA ASP A 17 2.29 -10.73 4.81
C ASP A 17 2.43 -9.87 3.55
N VAL A 18 1.62 -10.19 2.53
CA VAL A 18 1.52 -9.40 1.30
C VAL A 18 1.04 -7.98 1.61
N MET A 19 -0.01 -7.83 2.42
CA MET A 19 -0.56 -6.52 2.78
C MET A 19 0.44 -5.69 3.58
N ALA A 20 1.06 -6.28 4.59
CA ALA A 20 2.03 -5.59 5.45
C ALA A 20 3.19 -5.04 4.62
N HIS A 21 3.79 -5.85 3.74
CA HIS A 21 4.89 -5.39 2.91
C HIS A 21 4.46 -4.31 1.90
N ILE A 22 3.28 -4.40 1.30
CA ILE A 22 2.77 -3.34 0.42
C ILE A 22 2.60 -2.03 1.21
N CYS A 23 2.03 -2.09 2.42
CA CYS A 23 1.86 -0.92 3.28
C CYS A 23 3.18 -0.33 3.76
N ASP A 24 4.16 -1.18 4.09
CA ASP A 24 5.46 -0.77 4.63
C ASP A 24 6.43 -0.24 3.56
N ASN A 25 6.25 -0.62 2.30
CA ASN A 25 7.18 -0.29 1.19
C ASN A 25 6.52 0.56 0.09
N LEU A 26 5.43 1.26 0.42
CA LEU A 26 4.81 2.29 -0.42
C LEU A 26 5.79 3.46 -0.64
N GLY A 27 6.83 3.24 -1.45
CA GLY A 27 7.76 4.25 -1.94
C GLY A 27 9.25 3.86 -1.94
N GLU A 28 9.67 2.88 -1.16
CA GLU A 28 11.09 2.55 -0.98
C GLU A 28 11.39 1.06 -1.30
N GLU A 29 12.56 0.78 -1.88
CA GLU A 29 13.09 -0.57 -2.17
C GLU A 29 12.23 -1.51 -3.05
N LEU A 30 11.77 -0.99 -4.20
CA LEU A 30 10.91 -1.69 -5.18
C LEU A 30 11.53 -2.93 -5.87
N ASP A 31 12.84 -3.14 -5.68
CA ASP A 31 13.62 -4.25 -6.23
C ASP A 31 14.08 -5.25 -5.15
N SER A 32 13.62 -5.08 -3.90
CA SER A 32 13.89 -6.05 -2.85
C SER A 32 13.34 -7.44 -3.25
N PRO A 33 13.99 -8.55 -2.83
CA PRO A 33 13.50 -9.90 -3.12
C PRO A 33 12.03 -10.10 -2.72
N LYS A 34 11.61 -9.46 -1.61
CA LYS A 34 10.23 -9.54 -1.12
C LYS A 34 9.24 -8.83 -2.03
N CYS A 35 9.60 -7.66 -2.57
CA CYS A 35 8.77 -6.94 -3.53
C CYS A 35 8.58 -7.76 -4.82
N ILE A 36 9.64 -8.43 -5.29
CA ILE A 36 9.58 -9.33 -6.46
C ILE A 36 8.64 -10.51 -6.22
N GLU A 37 8.73 -11.17 -5.06
CA GLU A 37 7.82 -12.27 -4.68
C GLU A 37 6.35 -11.82 -4.68
N ILE A 38 6.09 -10.63 -4.13
CA ILE A 38 4.75 -10.07 -4.04
C ILE A 38 4.20 -9.68 -5.41
N LYS A 39 5.01 -9.06 -6.27
CA LYS A 39 4.66 -8.80 -7.67
C LYS A 39 4.29 -10.10 -8.39
N ALA A 40 5.10 -11.14 -8.24
CA ALA A 40 4.84 -12.45 -8.86
C ALA A 40 3.54 -13.12 -8.34
N HIS A 41 3.21 -12.97 -7.06
CA HIS A 41 1.93 -13.45 -6.52
C HIS A 41 0.75 -12.64 -7.06
N LEU A 42 0.87 -11.31 -7.06
CA LEU A 42 -0.15 -10.40 -7.58
C LEU A 42 -0.47 -10.69 -9.05
N GLU A 43 0.52 -10.99 -9.88
CA GLU A 43 0.33 -11.34 -11.29
C GLU A 43 -0.42 -12.66 -11.51
N LYS A 44 -0.50 -13.55 -10.52
CA LYS A 44 -1.06 -14.90 -10.67
C LYS A 44 -2.32 -15.16 -9.82
N CYS A 45 -2.67 -14.25 -8.91
CA CYS A 45 -3.78 -14.43 -7.97
C CYS A 45 -4.91 -13.44 -8.25
N ASP A 46 -6.03 -13.93 -8.79
CA ASP A 46 -7.19 -13.11 -9.17
C ASP A 46 -7.72 -12.24 -8.02
N ASN A 47 -7.82 -12.82 -6.81
CA ASN A 47 -8.29 -12.09 -5.63
C ASN A 47 -7.39 -10.88 -5.30
N CYS A 48 -6.07 -11.05 -5.39
CA CYS A 48 -5.12 -9.98 -5.14
C CYS A 48 -5.16 -8.93 -6.25
N GLN A 49 -5.35 -9.32 -7.51
CA GLN A 49 -5.52 -8.38 -8.62
C GLN A 49 -6.78 -7.53 -8.46
N HIS A 50 -7.90 -8.15 -8.08
CA HIS A 50 -9.15 -7.44 -7.82
C HIS A 50 -8.99 -6.45 -6.68
N PHE A 51 -8.36 -6.87 -5.58
CA PHE A 51 -8.09 -5.98 -4.46
C PHE A 51 -7.17 -4.82 -4.88
N PHE A 52 -6.06 -5.09 -5.56
CA PHE A 52 -5.14 -4.06 -6.04
C PHE A 52 -5.85 -3.02 -6.93
N LYS A 53 -6.66 -3.48 -7.89
CA LYS A 53 -7.47 -2.60 -8.75
C LYS A 53 -8.47 -1.77 -7.94
N SER A 54 -9.06 -2.31 -6.88
CA SER A 54 -9.98 -1.56 -6.02
C SER A 54 -9.25 -0.42 -5.27
N VAL A 55 -8.03 -0.68 -4.81
CA VAL A 55 -7.19 0.34 -4.16
C VAL A 55 -6.77 1.40 -5.17
N GLU A 56 -6.29 1.00 -6.35
CA GLU A 56 -5.92 1.90 -7.44
C GLU A 56 -7.10 2.80 -7.85
N ALA A 57 -8.28 2.22 -8.06
CA ALA A 57 -9.49 2.96 -8.39
C ALA A 57 -9.87 3.96 -7.28
N THR A 58 -9.75 3.56 -6.01
CA THR A 58 -10.02 4.44 -4.86
C THR A 58 -9.09 5.64 -4.88
N ILE A 59 -7.79 5.42 -5.07
CA ILE A 59 -6.79 6.51 -5.18
C ILE A 59 -7.14 7.45 -6.33
N GLU A 60 -7.46 6.91 -7.50
CA GLU A 60 -7.84 7.71 -8.66
C GLU A 60 -9.12 8.51 -8.45
N PHE A 61 -10.10 7.96 -7.75
CA PHE A 61 -11.31 8.70 -7.38
C PHE A 61 -10.99 9.87 -6.46
N TYR A 62 -10.15 9.67 -5.44
CA TYR A 62 -9.76 10.77 -4.54
C TYR A 62 -8.90 11.84 -5.22
N LYS A 63 -8.01 11.46 -6.16
CA LYS A 63 -7.27 12.45 -6.96
C LYS A 63 -8.18 13.28 -7.86
N LYS A 64 -9.22 12.65 -8.44
CA LYS A 64 -10.20 13.31 -9.30
C LYS A 64 -11.27 14.07 -8.50
N TYR A 65 -11.44 13.74 -7.23
CA TYR A 65 -12.34 14.40 -6.30
C TYR A 65 -11.81 15.80 -5.99
N ASN A 66 -12.05 16.72 -6.93
CA ASN A 66 -11.68 18.13 -6.83
C ASN A 66 -12.84 18.94 -6.22
N VAL A 67 -13.29 18.54 -5.03
CA VAL A 67 -14.27 19.34 -4.30
C VAL A 67 -13.53 20.48 -3.62
N GLN A 68 -13.71 21.67 -4.18
CA GLN A 68 -13.29 22.91 -3.55
C GLN A 68 -14.17 23.11 -2.32
N LEU A 69 -13.55 23.14 -1.14
CA LEU A 69 -14.24 23.57 0.08
C LEU A 69 -14.69 25.02 -0.08
N THR A 70 -15.87 25.35 0.42
CA THR A 70 -16.27 26.75 0.47
C THR A 70 -15.31 27.51 1.38
N GLU A 71 -15.06 28.77 1.04
CA GLU A 71 -14.32 29.71 1.90
C GLU A 71 -14.84 29.70 3.35
N ASP A 72 -16.16 29.66 3.55
CA ASP A 72 -16.76 29.58 4.88
C ASP A 72 -16.34 28.32 5.65
N ALA A 73 -16.37 27.14 5.01
CA ALA A 73 -15.96 25.89 5.64
C ALA A 73 -14.47 25.89 5.97
N HIS A 74 -13.64 26.43 5.08
CA HIS A 74 -12.21 26.61 5.31
C HIS A 74 -11.96 27.54 6.50
N ASN A 75 -12.58 28.72 6.53
CA ASN A 75 -12.42 29.71 7.59
C ASN A 75 -12.89 29.18 8.95
N ARG A 76 -14.00 28.45 8.99
CA ARG A 76 -14.47 27.77 10.21
C ARG A 76 -13.48 26.73 10.73
N LEU A 77 -12.84 25.98 9.84
CA LEU A 77 -11.82 25.00 10.21
C LEU A 77 -10.56 25.68 10.76
N ILE A 78 -10.05 26.70 10.08
CA ILE A 78 -8.88 27.47 10.51
C ILE A 78 -9.12 28.12 11.88
N GLU A 79 -10.31 28.68 12.10
CA GLU A 79 -10.71 29.24 13.39
C GLU A 79 -10.79 28.17 14.48
N PHE A 80 -11.43 27.03 14.21
CA PHE A 80 -11.52 25.91 15.16
C PHE A 80 -10.13 25.37 15.55
N LEU A 81 -9.20 25.33 14.61
CA LEU A 81 -7.83 24.88 14.86
C LEU A 81 -6.95 25.95 15.52
N GLY A 82 -7.45 27.18 15.72
CA GLY A 82 -6.68 28.28 16.29
C GLY A 82 -5.53 28.76 15.40
N LEU A 83 -5.67 28.58 14.07
CA LEU A 83 -4.66 28.95 13.06
C LEU A 83 -4.99 30.26 12.34
N LYS A 84 -6.00 31.00 12.83
CA LYS A 84 -6.43 32.28 12.27
C LYS A 84 -5.47 33.38 12.76
N GLU A 85 -4.83 34.08 11.82
CA GLU A 85 -3.95 35.25 12.10
C GLU A 85 -4.71 36.43 12.74
#